data_AF-A0A842QBC6-F1
#
_entry.id   AF-A0A842QBC6-F1
#
_cell.length_a   1.000
_cell.length_b   1.000
_cell.length_c   1.000
_cell.angle_alpha   90.00
_cell.angle_beta   90.00
_cell.angle_gamma   90.00
#
_symmetry.space_group_name_H-M   'P 1'
#
loop_
_entity.id
_entity.type
_entity.pdbx_description
1 polymer ?
#
loop_
_entity_poly.entity_id
_entity_poly.type
_entity_poly.pdbx_seq_one_letter_code
_entity_poly.pdbx_strand_id
1 'polypeptide(L)'
;VKLGKESIYTGNEITQEMPKIQWVSEKNTPIEIVMNDGTLKKGIAEPDINKVKESEVIQFFRFGFCRLDNDKNLKFYFTHR
;
A
#
# COMPACT_ATOMS: atom_id res chain seq x y z
N VAL A 1 -5.69 2.06 -8.53
CA VAL A 1 -6.49 1.70 -9.72
C VAL A 1 -7.93 2.05 -9.41
N LYS A 2 -8.64 2.79 -10.27
CA LYS A 2 -10.07 3.04 -10.09
C LYS A 2 -10.79 1.89 -10.78
N LEU A 3 -11.29 0.93 -10.01
CA LEU A 3 -12.01 -0.22 -10.55
C LEU A 3 -13.44 0.20 -10.93
N GLY A 4 -14.00 -0.45 -11.94
CA GLY A 4 -15.42 -0.34 -12.26
C GLY A 4 -16.28 -0.96 -11.14
N LYS A 5 -17.56 -0.59 -11.10
CA LYS A 5 -18.53 -1.24 -10.20
C LYS A 5 -18.82 -2.69 -10.58
N GLU A 6 -18.64 -3.01 -11.86
CA GLU A 6 -18.93 -4.31 -12.44
C GLU A 6 -17.64 -4.92 -12.98
N SER A 7 -17.52 -6.24 -12.87
CA SER A 7 -16.43 -7.02 -13.45
C SER A 7 -17.00 -7.95 -14.51
N ILE A 8 -16.36 -8.00 -15.68
CA ILE A 8 -16.77 -8.86 -16.79
C ILE A 8 -15.75 -9.98 -16.92
N TYR A 9 -16.22 -11.23 -16.94
CA TYR A 9 -15.37 -12.37 -17.25
C TYR A 9 -15.00 -12.33 -18.74
N THR A 10 -13.70 -12.16 -19.04
CA THR A 10 -13.18 -12.04 -20.41
C THR A 10 -12.60 -13.35 -20.95
N GLY A 11 -12.54 -14.41 -20.15
CA GLY A 11 -11.93 -15.70 -20.49
C GLY A 11 -11.00 -16.22 -19.40
N ASN A 12 -10.41 -17.40 -19.63
CA ASN A 12 -9.47 -18.04 -18.71
C ASN A 12 -8.01 -17.63 -18.93
N GLU A 13 -7.73 -16.96 -20.05
CA GLU A 13 -6.38 -16.53 -20.42
C GLU A 13 -5.98 -15.27 -19.66
N ILE A 14 -4.75 -15.26 -19.12
CA ILE A 14 -4.19 -14.06 -18.51
C ILE A 14 -3.68 -13.14 -19.61
N THR A 15 -4.29 -11.96 -19.75
CA THR A 15 -3.82 -10.93 -20.69
C THR A 15 -3.03 -9.85 -19.98
N GLN A 16 -2.04 -9.28 -20.67
CA GLN A 16 -1.16 -8.25 -20.08
C GLN A 16 -1.94 -7.00 -19.63
N GLU A 17 -3.04 -6.70 -20.32
CA GLU A 17 -3.89 -5.53 -20.09
C GLU A 17 -4.82 -5.67 -18.88
N MET A 18 -4.90 -6.86 -18.27
CA MET A 18 -5.72 -7.09 -17.09
C MET A 18 -5.37 -6.10 -15.96
N PRO A 19 -6.37 -5.36 -15.42
CA PRO A 19 -6.16 -4.48 -14.28
C PRO A 19 -5.67 -5.28 -13.07
N LYS A 20 -4.51 -4.90 -12.53
CA LYS A 20 -3.96 -5.54 -11.33
C LYS A 20 -4.26 -4.71 -10.08
N ILE A 21 -4.53 -5.39 -8.98
CA ILE A 21 -4.78 -4.77 -7.68
C ILE A 21 -3.76 -5.28 -6.67
N GLN A 22 -3.36 -4.43 -5.73
CA GLN A 22 -2.63 -4.87 -4.55
C GLN A 22 -3.63 -5.34 -3.48
N TRP A 23 -3.20 -6.30 -2.67
CA TRP A 23 -3.99 -6.87 -1.58
C TRP A 23 -3.05 -7.18 -0.39
N VAL A 24 -3.63 -7.39 0.78
CA VAL A 24 -2.92 -7.81 2.00
C VAL A 24 -3.65 -9.03 2.54
N SER A 25 -2.91 -9.99 3.10
CA SER A 25 -3.50 -11.18 3.73
C SER A 25 -4.27 -10.82 5.01
N GLU A 26 -5.11 -11.75 5.49
CA GLU A 26 -5.88 -11.52 6.72
C GLU A 26 -4.98 -11.22 7.93
N LYS A 27 -3.84 -11.90 8.03
CA LYS A 27 -2.79 -11.53 8.97
C LYS A 27 -2.10 -10.27 8.46
N ASN A 28 -2.57 -9.12 8.92
CA ASN A 28 -2.04 -7.81 8.55
C ASN A 28 -1.58 -7.01 9.77
N THR A 29 -0.93 -5.89 9.52
CA THR A 29 -0.47 -4.94 10.54
C THR A 29 -1.02 -3.56 10.23
N PRO A 30 -1.68 -2.87 11.19
CA PRO A 30 -2.18 -1.52 10.98
C PRO A 30 -1.02 -0.53 10.84
N ILE A 31 -1.18 0.43 9.93
CA ILE A 31 -0.20 1.49 9.67
C ILE A 31 -0.89 2.84 9.49
N GLU A 32 -0.11 3.91 9.65
CA GLU A 32 -0.56 5.27 9.38
C GLU A 32 0.39 5.97 8.40
N ILE A 33 -0.15 6.73 7.46
CA ILE A 33 0.61 7.47 6.44
C ILE A 33 0.20 8.93 6.49
N VAL A 34 1.16 9.82 6.76
CA VAL A 34 1.00 11.26 6.61
C VAL A 34 1.24 11.62 5.14
N MET A 35 0.24 12.23 4.52
CA MET A 35 0.29 12.67 3.12
C MET A 35 0.91 14.07 3.00
N ASN A 36 1.30 14.47 1.79
CA ASN A 36 1.92 15.78 1.52
C ASN A 36 1.03 16.99 1.84
N ASP A 37 -0.29 16.79 1.87
CA ASP A 37 -1.27 17.79 2.30
C ASP A 37 -1.49 17.82 3.83
N GLY A 38 -0.70 17.06 4.59
CA GLY A 38 -0.80 16.92 6.04
C GLY A 38 -1.90 15.97 6.52
N THR A 39 -2.69 15.38 5.61
CA THR A 39 -3.74 14.43 6.00
C THR A 39 -3.16 13.11 6.48
N LEU A 40 -3.82 12.48 7.46
CA LEU A 40 -3.45 11.16 7.97
C LEU A 40 -4.34 10.09 7.33
N LYS A 41 -3.73 9.12 6.64
CA LYS A 41 -4.41 7.93 6.12
C LYS A 41 -4.09 6.72 7.00
N LYS A 42 -5.13 6.01 7.42
CA LYS A 42 -5.02 4.72 8.11
C LYS A 42 -5.16 3.59 7.10
N GLY A 43 -4.35 2.55 7.25
CA GLY A 43 -4.36 1.40 6.35
C GLY A 43 -3.83 0.14 7.03
N ILE A 44 -3.73 -0.92 6.23
CA ILE A 44 -3.15 -2.20 6.63
C ILE A 44 -1.97 -2.53 5.69
N ALA A 45 -0.94 -3.14 6.25
CA ALA A 45 0.22 -3.65 5.52
C ALA A 45 0.46 -5.12 5.83
N GLU A 46 1.26 -5.78 5.00
CA GLU A 46 1.69 -7.16 5.24
C GLU A 46 2.57 -7.27 6.50
N PRO A 47 2.62 -8.44 7.17
CA PRO A 47 3.36 -8.61 8.43
C PRO A 47 4.84 -8.26 8.36
N ASP A 48 5.44 -8.36 7.18
CA ASP A 48 6.86 -8.06 6.95
C ASP A 48 7.19 -6.57 7.09
N ILE A 49 6.17 -5.70 7.17
CA ILE A 49 6.35 -4.28 7.49
C ILE A 49 7.09 -4.06 8.81
N ASN A 50 6.98 -5.00 9.76
CA ASN A 50 7.64 -4.94 11.06
C ASN A 50 9.17 -5.10 10.98
N LYS A 51 9.71 -5.45 9.80
CA LYS A 51 11.16 -5.58 9.56
C LYS A 51 11.79 -4.27 9.09
N VAL A 52 10.97 -3.30 8.66
CA VAL A 52 11.42 -2.01 8.13
C VAL A 52 11.96 -1.15 9.27
N LYS A 53 13.10 -0.51 9.04
CA LYS A 53 13.77 0.30 10.06
C LYS A 53 13.33 1.75 10.00
N GLU A 54 13.42 2.44 11.13
CA GLU A 54 13.20 3.88 11.18
C GLU A 54 14.11 4.60 10.16
N SER A 55 13.56 5.62 9.50
CA SER A 55 14.16 6.37 8.37
C SER A 55 14.28 5.60 7.05
N GLU A 56 13.93 4.32 6.98
CA GLU A 56 13.94 3.56 5.72
C GLU A 56 12.79 3.99 4.79
N VAL A 57 13.08 4.05 3.49
CA VAL A 57 12.10 4.37 2.45
C VAL A 57 11.70 3.09 1.73
N ILE A 58 10.42 2.77 1.75
CA ILE A 58 9.85 1.59 1.10
C ILE A 58 8.79 1.98 0.08
N GLN A 59 8.51 1.08 -0.86
CA GLN A 59 7.45 1.25 -1.85
C GLN A 59 6.21 0.43 -1.46
N PHE A 60 5.09 1.11 -1.22
CA PHE A 60 3.80 0.43 -1.21
C PHE A 60 3.30 0.32 -2.65
N PHE A 61 3.23 -0.91 -3.18
CA PHE A 61 2.87 -1.15 -4.57
C PHE A 61 1.53 -0.51 -4.95
N ARG A 62 1.53 0.23 -6.06
CA ARG A 62 0.38 0.98 -6.61
C ARG A 62 -0.15 2.10 -5.70
N PHE A 63 0.54 2.41 -4.61
CA PHE A 63 0.27 3.55 -3.73
C PHE A 63 1.36 4.62 -3.85
N GLY A 64 2.63 4.27 -3.60
CA GLY A 64 3.79 5.17 -3.71
C GLY A 64 4.89 4.87 -2.70
N PHE A 65 5.94 5.68 -2.70
CA PHE A 65 7.08 5.57 -1.80
C PHE A 65 6.82 6.31 -0.49
N CYS A 66 7.13 5.67 0.63
CA CYS A 66 6.93 6.22 1.96
C CYS A 66 8.16 5.97 2.85
N ARG A 67 8.51 6.94 3.69
CA ARG A 67 9.57 6.81 4.70
C ARG A 67 8.97 6.43 6.05
N LEU A 68 9.51 5.43 6.73
CA LEU A 68 9.14 5.13 8.11
C LEU A 68 9.75 6.17 9.05
N ASP A 69 8.93 6.82 9.86
CA ASP A 69 9.36 7.92 10.75
C ASP A 69 9.17 7.55 12.23
N ASN A 70 8.32 6.57 12.53
CA ASN A 70 8.18 6.01 13.87
C ASN A 70 7.89 4.51 13.76
N ASP A 71 8.84 3.69 14.19
CA ASP A 71 8.78 2.23 14.11
C ASP A 71 7.76 1.62 15.09
N LYS A 72 7.62 2.18 16.29
CA LYS A 72 6.67 1.70 17.32
C LYS A 72 5.22 1.73 16.85
N ASN A 73 4.86 2.78 16.11
CA ASN A 73 3.50 3.01 15.64
C ASN A 73 3.35 2.77 14.13
N LEU A 74 4.42 2.34 13.45
CA LEU A 74 4.49 2.17 11.99
C LEU A 74 3.90 3.38 11.25
N LYS A 75 4.40 4.57 11.62
CA LYS A 75 3.97 5.83 11.04
C LYS A 75 4.91 6.22 9.91
N PHE A 76 4.34 6.35 8.72
CA PHE A 76 5.06 6.69 7.51
C PHE A 76 4.74 8.11 7.05
N TYR A 77 5.67 8.70 6.31
CA TYR A 77 5.44 9.91 5.52
C TYR A 77 5.48 9.56 4.03
N PHE A 78 4.43 9.91 3.32
CA PHE A 78 4.38 9.80 1.87
C PHE A 78 5.44 10.71 1.25
N THR A 79 6.09 10.23 0.19
CA THR A 79 7.10 11.00 -0.54
C THR A 79 6.58 11.35 -1.93
N HIS A 80 6.51 10.36 -2.82
CA HIS A 80 6.09 10.48 -4.21
C HIS A 80 5.49 9.16 -4.71
N ARG A 81 4.87 9.18 -5.89
CA ARG A 81 4.21 8.03 -6.51
C ARG A 81 4.68 7.83 -7.94
#